data_AF-A0A565BRN4-F1
#
_entry.id   AF-A0A565BRN4-F1
#
_cell.length_a   1.000
_cell.length_b   1.000
_cell.length_c   1.000
_cell.angle_alpha   90.00
_cell.angle_beta   90.00
_cell.angle_gamma   90.00
#
_symmetry.space_group_name_H-M   'P 1'
#
loop_
_entity.id
_entity.type
_entity.pdbx_description
1 polymer ?
#
loop_
_entity_poly.entity_id
_entity_poly.type
_entity_poly.pdbx_seq_one_letter_code
_entity_poly.pdbx_strand_id
1 'polypeptide(L)'
;MKSVMRKIKVLGPVLNLRCSYSSSDQTLLVNEFTRFCYQRNIPRALKAMDSLQSHGIWADCETYSELIKCCLSQRAVHEGNLVCRHLYFNGHQPMMFLVNVLMNMYVKFNLLNDAHHLFDKMPERNVVSWTTMISAYSKCKIHNKALELLVLMLREGVRPNVYTYSSVLRSCNGMSDVRMIHCGIIKEGLESDVFVRSALIDVFAKLGEPEDALSVFDEMVTGDGIVWNSIIGGFAQNNKSDEALKLFKRMKIAGFTAEQATLTSVLRACTGLALLELGMQVHVHIFKYDQDLILNNALVDMYCKSGSLEDARRVFSQMKERDVISWSTMISGLAQNGYSEEALKLFESMKSSGTKPNYITIVGVLFACSHAGLLEDGWYHFRSMKKLYGIDPRREHYGCMIDLLGKAGKLDDAVKLLHEMECEPDAVTWRTLLGACRVQGNMVLAEYAAKKVIELDPEDAGTYTLLSNIYANSQKWDSVEEIRTRMRDIGIKKEPGCSWIEVGKQIHAFIIGDKSHPQIVEVNKKLNQLIHRLIGIGYVPETNFVLHDLEGEQMEDSLRHHSEKLALAFGLLTLPIGKVIRIRKNLRICGDCHVFFKLASKLENRSIVIRDPIRYHHFQDGKCSCGDYW
;
A
#
# COMPACT_ATOMS: atom_id res chain seq x y z
N MET A 1 -20.61 10.02 -26.16
CA MET A 1 -21.01 10.75 -27.39
C MET A 1 -22.42 10.35 -27.85
N LYS A 2 -23.49 10.76 -27.15
CA LYS A 2 -24.88 10.54 -27.60
C LYS A 2 -25.57 11.79 -28.18
N SER A 3 -24.86 12.91 -28.35
CA SER A 3 -25.48 14.18 -28.76
C SER A 3 -25.10 14.71 -30.15
N VAL A 4 -24.32 13.97 -30.96
CA VAL A 4 -23.86 14.46 -32.28
C VAL A 4 -24.51 13.73 -33.47
N MET A 5 -25.33 12.70 -33.25
CA MET A 5 -26.02 11.95 -34.32
C MET A 5 -27.54 12.19 -34.38
N ARG A 6 -27.97 13.45 -34.31
CA ARG A 6 -29.31 13.87 -34.78
C ARG A 6 -29.18 15.05 -35.71
N LYS A 7 -28.84 14.78 -36.96
CA LYS A 7 -29.16 15.59 -38.15
C LYS A 7 -28.81 14.78 -39.40
N ILE A 8 -29.64 13.79 -39.69
CA ILE A 8 -29.76 13.21 -41.04
C ILE A 8 -31.14 13.62 -41.52
N LYS A 9 -31.20 14.71 -42.30
CA LYS A 9 -32.12 14.89 -43.43
C LYS A 9 -31.89 16.26 -44.09
N VAL A 10 -31.86 16.19 -45.42
CA VAL A 10 -31.87 17.27 -46.42
C VAL A 10 -30.53 17.96 -46.68
N LEU A 11 -29.85 17.53 -47.75
CA LEU A 11 -29.22 18.38 -48.77
C LEU A 11 -29.05 17.54 -50.05
N GLY A 12 -29.46 18.11 -51.19
CA GLY A 12 -29.61 17.48 -52.50
C GLY A 12 -28.30 17.10 -53.22
N PRO A 13 -28.37 16.66 -54.49
CA PRO A 13 -27.28 16.00 -55.18
C PRO A 13 -26.15 16.98 -55.49
N VAL A 14 -24.95 16.72 -54.94
CA VAL A 14 -23.74 17.43 -55.35
C VAL A 14 -23.08 16.64 -56.48
N LEU A 15 -22.91 17.34 -57.59
CA LEU A 15 -22.29 16.94 -58.85
C LEU A 15 -21.09 15.99 -58.75
N ASN A 16 -21.16 14.90 -59.53
CA ASN A 16 -20.01 14.11 -59.96
C ASN A 16 -19.07 14.99 -60.80
N LEU A 17 -17.97 15.45 -60.22
CA LEU A 17 -16.78 15.88 -60.97
C LEU A 17 -15.74 14.75 -60.88
N ARG A 18 -15.74 13.86 -61.88
CA ARG A 18 -14.63 12.94 -62.11
C ARG A 18 -13.45 13.75 -62.68
N CYS A 19 -12.52 14.16 -61.82
CA CYS A 19 -11.17 14.52 -62.27
C CYS A 19 -10.38 13.22 -62.51
N SER A 20 -10.02 12.97 -63.77
CA SER A 20 -9.08 11.92 -64.17
C SER A 20 -7.67 12.33 -63.74
N TYR A 21 -7.25 11.95 -62.54
CA TYR A 21 -5.86 12.07 -62.10
C TYR A 21 -4.98 10.98 -62.74
N SER A 22 -3.74 11.33 -63.08
CA SER A 22 -2.75 10.38 -63.59
C SER A 22 -2.33 9.40 -62.48
N SER A 23 -1.95 8.17 -62.82
CA SER A 23 -1.49 7.19 -61.82
C SER A 23 -0.23 7.66 -61.07
N SER A 24 0.60 8.50 -61.68
CA SER A 24 1.80 9.06 -61.05
C SER A 24 1.50 10.05 -59.92
N ASP A 25 0.42 10.83 -60.03
CA ASP A 25 0.05 11.81 -59.01
C ASP A 25 -0.53 11.14 -57.75
N GLN A 26 -1.24 10.02 -57.93
CA GLN A 26 -1.74 9.21 -56.82
C GLN A 26 -0.60 8.57 -56.03
N THR A 27 0.43 8.06 -56.73
CA THR A 27 1.62 7.49 -56.08
C THR A 27 2.44 8.55 -55.34
N LEU A 28 2.54 9.76 -55.88
CA LEU A 28 3.25 10.87 -55.24
C LEU A 28 2.60 11.26 -53.90
N LEU A 29 1.27 11.40 -53.86
CA LEU A 29 0.51 11.75 -52.66
C LEU A 29 0.66 10.70 -51.54
N VAL A 30 0.60 9.41 -51.88
CA VAL A 30 0.80 8.32 -50.92
C VAL A 30 2.24 8.30 -50.41
N ASN A 31 3.24 8.53 -51.26
CA ASN A 31 4.65 8.60 -50.87
C ASN A 31 4.94 9.79 -49.92
N GLU A 32 4.35 10.96 -50.18
CA GLU A 32 4.49 12.11 -49.29
C GLU A 32 3.86 11.87 -47.91
N PHE A 33 2.65 11.30 -47.87
CA PHE A 33 1.98 10.91 -46.63
C PHE A 33 2.83 9.90 -45.84
N THR A 34 3.32 8.86 -46.51
CA THR A 34 4.19 7.84 -45.93
C THR A 34 5.43 8.46 -45.31
N ARG A 35 6.13 9.31 -46.07
CA ARG A 35 7.32 10.02 -45.60
C ARG A 35 7.04 10.85 -44.34
N PHE A 36 5.92 11.59 -44.28
CA PHE A 36 5.58 12.40 -43.10
C PHE A 36 5.22 11.56 -41.87
N CYS A 37 4.61 10.38 -42.06
CA CYS A 37 4.34 9.44 -40.98
C CYS A 37 5.64 8.91 -40.35
N TYR A 38 6.60 8.48 -41.17
CA TYR A 38 7.92 8.02 -40.71
C TYR A 38 8.78 9.14 -40.11
N GLN A 39 8.60 10.39 -40.55
CA GLN A 39 9.24 11.56 -39.94
C GLN A 39 8.58 12.01 -38.62
N ARG A 40 7.52 11.33 -38.16
CA ARG A 40 6.76 11.65 -36.95
C ARG A 40 6.20 13.09 -36.91
N ASN A 41 5.91 13.65 -38.09
CA ASN A 41 5.36 15.01 -38.23
C ASN A 41 3.84 14.94 -38.39
N ILE A 42 3.11 14.92 -37.27
CA ILE A 42 1.66 14.76 -37.23
C ILE A 42 0.92 15.83 -38.06
N PRO A 43 1.22 17.15 -37.94
CA PRO A 43 0.48 18.17 -38.69
C PRO A 43 0.60 18.04 -40.21
N ARG A 44 1.80 17.72 -40.72
CA ARG A 44 2.00 17.52 -42.17
C ARG A 44 1.39 16.21 -42.65
N ALA A 45 1.46 15.14 -41.84
CA ALA A 45 0.82 13.87 -42.14
C ALA A 45 -0.71 14.02 -42.22
N LEU A 46 -1.34 14.75 -41.30
CA LEU A 46 -2.79 15.01 -41.34
C LEU A 46 -3.20 15.83 -42.56
N LYS A 47 -2.43 16.87 -42.93
CA LYS A 47 -2.71 17.66 -44.13
C LYS A 47 -2.60 16.81 -45.41
N ALA A 48 -1.62 15.91 -45.48
CA ALA A 48 -1.51 14.96 -46.58
C ALA A 48 -2.65 13.92 -46.56
N MET A 49 -3.11 13.49 -45.38
CA MET A 49 -4.27 12.61 -45.21
C MET A 49 -5.58 13.25 -45.68
N ASP A 50 -5.79 14.54 -45.40
CA ASP A 50 -6.96 15.28 -45.90
C ASP A 50 -6.95 15.37 -47.44
N SER A 51 -5.75 15.52 -48.03
CA SER A 51 -5.57 15.45 -49.48
C SER A 51 -5.87 14.05 -50.03
N LEU A 52 -5.42 12.98 -49.36
CA LEU A 52 -5.79 11.61 -49.72
C LEU A 52 -7.31 11.40 -49.66
N GLN A 53 -7.97 11.94 -48.64
CA GLN A 53 -9.42 11.83 -48.45
C GLN A 53 -10.22 12.53 -49.55
N SER A 54 -9.81 13.74 -49.95
CA SER A 54 -10.51 14.49 -51.01
C SER A 54 -10.41 13.83 -52.38
N HIS A 55 -9.38 13.00 -52.59
CA HIS A 55 -9.17 12.22 -53.81
C HIS A 55 -9.69 10.77 -53.70
N GLY A 56 -10.19 10.35 -52.53
CA GLY A 56 -10.68 8.99 -52.30
C GLY A 56 -9.58 7.92 -52.39
N ILE A 57 -8.35 8.26 -51.97
CA ILE A 57 -7.19 7.39 -51.97
C ILE A 57 -6.87 7.00 -50.53
N TRP A 58 -6.45 5.75 -50.30
CA TRP A 58 -5.98 5.28 -49.01
C TRP A 58 -4.55 4.76 -49.13
N ALA A 59 -3.74 5.06 -48.11
CA ALA A 59 -2.42 4.46 -47.97
C ALA A 59 -2.51 3.03 -47.44
N ASP A 60 -1.37 2.34 -47.38
CA ASP A 60 -1.30 1.00 -46.79
C ASP A 60 -1.47 1.02 -45.26
N CYS A 61 -1.73 -0.17 -44.70
CA CYS A 61 -1.96 -0.33 -43.26
C CYS A 61 -0.72 -0.04 -42.41
N GLU A 62 0.48 -0.22 -42.96
CA GLU A 62 1.74 0.05 -42.27
C GLU A 62 1.94 1.55 -42.06
N THR A 63 1.65 2.35 -43.08
CA THR A 63 1.76 3.81 -43.01
C THR A 63 0.80 4.39 -41.97
N TYR A 64 -0.47 3.96 -41.97
CA TYR A 64 -1.42 4.40 -40.94
C TYR A 64 -1.04 3.89 -39.54
N SER A 65 -0.47 2.69 -39.42
CA SER A 65 0.04 2.17 -38.13
C SER A 65 1.12 3.07 -37.56
N GLU A 66 2.06 3.55 -38.38
CA GLU A 66 3.13 4.44 -37.93
C GLU A 66 2.59 5.81 -37.49
N LEU A 67 1.60 6.36 -38.19
CA LEU A 67 0.93 7.59 -37.76
C LEU A 67 0.23 7.42 -36.40
N ILE A 68 -0.47 6.29 -36.19
CA ILE A 68 -1.15 6.00 -34.92
C ILE A 68 -0.14 5.82 -33.78
N LYS A 69 0.99 5.14 -34.01
CA LYS A 69 2.09 5.04 -33.04
C LYS A 69 2.68 6.42 -32.71
N CYS A 70 2.80 7.30 -33.70
CA CYS A 70 3.24 8.67 -33.49
C CYS A 70 2.26 9.43 -32.58
N CYS A 71 0.95 9.37 -32.87
CA CYS A 71 -0.09 9.97 -32.01
C CYS A 71 -0.04 9.43 -30.58
N LEU A 72 0.20 8.12 -30.41
CA LEU A 72 0.38 7.47 -29.11
C LEU A 72 1.57 8.04 -28.34
N SER A 73 2.72 8.20 -29.00
CA SER A 73 3.94 8.70 -28.36
C SER A 73 3.83 10.15 -27.88
N GLN A 74 3.06 10.97 -28.60
CA GLN A 74 2.85 12.39 -28.29
C GLN A 74 1.58 12.67 -27.47
N ARG A 75 0.80 11.62 -27.13
CA ARG A 75 -0.53 11.73 -26.51
C ARG A 75 -1.48 12.68 -27.28
N ALA A 76 -1.41 12.64 -28.60
CA ALA A 76 -2.17 13.48 -29.53
C ALA A 76 -3.59 12.90 -29.75
N VAL A 77 -4.49 13.14 -28.78
CA VAL A 77 -5.84 12.54 -28.76
C VAL A 77 -6.73 13.06 -29.89
N HIS A 78 -6.64 14.36 -30.21
CA HIS A 78 -7.47 14.97 -31.24
C HIS A 78 -7.11 14.43 -32.63
N GLU A 79 -5.81 14.36 -32.90
CA GLU A 79 -5.21 13.89 -34.14
C GLU A 79 -5.50 12.40 -34.36
N GLY A 80 -5.40 11.58 -33.30
CA GLY A 80 -5.80 10.17 -33.36
C GLY A 80 -7.27 9.98 -33.75
N ASN A 81 -8.17 10.85 -33.28
CA ASN A 81 -9.58 10.82 -33.67
C ASN A 81 -9.81 11.17 -35.15
N LEU A 82 -9.01 12.11 -35.69
CA LEU A 82 -9.07 12.46 -37.11
C LEU A 82 -8.64 11.29 -38.00
N VAL A 83 -7.57 10.58 -37.63
CA VAL A 83 -7.13 9.37 -38.32
C VAL A 83 -8.21 8.29 -38.29
N CYS A 84 -8.83 8.05 -37.13
CA CYS A 84 -9.94 7.11 -37.02
C CYS A 84 -11.13 7.50 -37.93
N ARG A 85 -11.48 8.79 -37.99
CA ARG A 85 -12.58 9.28 -38.84
C ARG A 85 -12.30 9.10 -40.33
N HIS A 86 -11.05 9.37 -40.74
CA HIS A 86 -10.59 9.19 -42.12
C HIS A 86 -10.69 7.73 -42.57
N LEU A 87 -10.29 6.80 -41.71
CA LEU A 87 -10.30 5.37 -42.01
C LEU A 87 -11.70 4.78 -42.22
N TYR A 88 -12.73 5.37 -41.59
CA TYR A 88 -14.14 4.96 -41.81
C TYR A 88 -14.90 5.89 -42.77
N PHE A 89 -14.21 6.82 -43.44
CA PHE A 89 -14.83 7.75 -44.37
C PHE A 89 -15.43 7.01 -45.58
N ASN A 90 -16.60 7.46 -46.06
CA ASN A 90 -17.35 6.85 -47.17
C ASN A 90 -17.66 5.34 -47.04
N GLY A 91 -17.67 4.80 -45.82
CA GLY A 91 -17.98 3.39 -45.58
C GLY A 91 -16.81 2.44 -45.85
N HIS A 92 -15.59 2.96 -46.02
CA HIS A 92 -14.38 2.14 -46.06
C HIS A 92 -14.28 1.28 -44.79
N GLN A 93 -13.93 0.00 -44.94
CA GLN A 93 -13.73 -0.94 -43.85
C GLN A 93 -12.22 -1.18 -43.70
N PRO A 94 -11.58 -0.59 -42.67
CA PRO A 94 -10.16 -0.80 -42.44
C PRO A 94 -9.85 -2.28 -42.18
N MET A 95 -8.67 -2.73 -42.58
CA MET A 95 -8.20 -4.07 -42.23
C MET A 95 -8.21 -4.27 -40.70
N MET A 96 -8.51 -5.49 -40.28
CA MET A 96 -8.57 -5.89 -38.87
C MET A 96 -7.33 -5.48 -38.07
N PHE A 97 -6.14 -5.58 -38.68
CA PHE A 97 -4.88 -5.12 -38.08
C PHE A 97 -4.94 -3.64 -37.67
N LEU A 98 -5.45 -2.76 -38.53
CA LEU A 98 -5.49 -1.33 -38.28
C LEU A 98 -6.53 -0.96 -37.22
N VAL A 99 -7.67 -1.68 -37.21
CA VAL A 99 -8.69 -1.54 -36.15
C VAL A 99 -8.13 -1.94 -34.79
N ASN A 100 -7.35 -3.03 -34.71
CA ASN A 100 -6.67 -3.43 -33.47
C ASN A 100 -5.67 -2.38 -32.98
N VAL A 101 -4.93 -1.73 -33.89
CA VAL A 101 -3.98 -0.65 -33.56
C VAL A 101 -4.74 0.58 -33.04
N LEU A 102 -5.86 0.96 -33.66
CA LEU A 102 -6.74 2.04 -33.18
C LEU A 102 -7.34 1.74 -31.81
N MET A 103 -7.82 0.51 -31.57
CA MET A 103 -8.35 0.10 -30.27
C MET A 103 -7.29 0.25 -29.17
N ASN A 104 -6.07 -0.22 -29.40
CA ASN A 104 -4.96 -0.07 -28.46
C ASN A 104 -4.61 1.42 -28.23
N MET A 105 -4.72 2.27 -29.26
CA MET A 105 -4.58 3.73 -29.13
C MET A 105 -5.63 4.30 -28.16
N TYR A 106 -6.91 4.03 -28.40
CA TYR A 106 -8.00 4.50 -27.55
C TYR A 106 -7.87 4.01 -26.10
N VAL A 107 -7.49 2.74 -25.90
CA VAL A 107 -7.23 2.19 -24.57
C VAL A 107 -6.12 2.96 -23.86
N LYS A 108 -5.00 3.26 -24.54
CA LYS A 108 -3.88 4.03 -23.95
C LYS A 108 -4.23 5.50 -23.69
N PHE A 109 -5.21 6.06 -24.40
CA PHE A 109 -5.76 7.39 -24.11
C PHE A 109 -6.84 7.40 -23.03
N ASN A 110 -7.09 6.24 -22.38
CA ASN A 110 -8.14 6.08 -21.37
C ASN A 110 -9.57 6.34 -21.91
N LEU A 111 -9.76 6.15 -23.22
CA LEU A 111 -11.04 6.30 -23.93
C LEU A 111 -11.67 4.92 -24.19
N LEU A 112 -11.98 4.21 -23.10
CA LEU A 112 -12.42 2.81 -23.16
C LEU A 112 -13.74 2.60 -23.93
N ASN A 113 -14.65 3.57 -23.86
CA ASN A 113 -15.94 3.49 -24.57
C ASN A 113 -15.77 3.56 -26.09
N ASP A 114 -14.84 4.39 -26.57
CA ASP A 114 -14.58 4.53 -28.00
C ASP A 114 -13.88 3.27 -28.55
N ALA A 115 -12.95 2.69 -27.77
CA ALA A 115 -12.33 1.40 -28.08
C ALA A 115 -13.38 0.27 -28.16
N HIS A 116 -14.31 0.22 -27.20
CA HIS A 116 -15.37 -0.80 -27.17
C HIS A 116 -16.35 -0.65 -28.33
N HIS A 117 -16.71 0.58 -28.69
CA HIS A 117 -17.56 0.83 -29.85
C HIS A 117 -16.88 0.42 -31.18
N LEU A 118 -15.56 0.59 -31.31
CA LEU A 118 -14.83 0.04 -32.46
C LEU A 118 -14.88 -1.49 -32.47
N PHE A 119 -14.70 -2.12 -31.31
CA PHE A 119 -14.76 -3.57 -31.14
C PHE A 119 -16.13 -4.16 -31.54
N ASP A 120 -17.23 -3.49 -31.16
CA ASP A 120 -18.59 -3.92 -31.52
C ASP A 120 -18.85 -3.84 -33.03
N LYS A 121 -18.20 -2.89 -33.72
CA LYS A 121 -18.34 -2.70 -35.18
C LYS A 121 -17.48 -3.63 -36.02
N MET A 122 -16.58 -4.40 -35.43
CA MET A 122 -15.74 -5.34 -36.18
C MET A 122 -16.59 -6.49 -36.74
N PRO A 123 -16.53 -6.76 -38.06
CA PRO A 123 -17.28 -7.86 -38.66
C PRO A 123 -16.74 -9.23 -38.23
N GLU A 124 -15.42 -9.32 -38.05
CA GLU A 124 -14.72 -10.49 -37.52
C GLU A 124 -13.71 -10.03 -36.46
N ARG A 125 -13.53 -10.86 -35.43
CA ARG A 125 -12.65 -10.58 -34.29
C ARG A 125 -11.67 -11.73 -34.12
N ASN A 126 -10.40 -11.39 -33.93
CA ASN A 126 -9.34 -12.36 -33.65
C ASN A 126 -8.89 -12.30 -32.19
N VAL A 127 -7.95 -13.17 -31.81
CA VAL A 127 -7.40 -13.24 -30.45
C VAL A 127 -6.85 -11.89 -29.97
N VAL A 128 -6.29 -11.07 -30.87
CA VAL A 128 -5.72 -9.75 -30.54
C VAL A 128 -6.81 -8.73 -30.20
N SER A 129 -7.91 -8.66 -30.96
CA SER A 129 -9.03 -7.76 -30.65
C SER A 129 -9.65 -8.10 -29.30
N TRP A 130 -9.90 -9.39 -29.04
CA TRP A 130 -10.47 -9.87 -27.78
C TRP A 130 -9.53 -9.60 -26.59
N THR A 131 -8.26 -9.99 -26.70
CA THR A 131 -7.27 -9.81 -25.64
C THR A 131 -7.03 -8.34 -25.31
N THR A 132 -7.03 -7.46 -26.31
CA THR A 132 -6.87 -6.00 -26.10
C THR A 132 -8.01 -5.44 -25.25
N MET A 133 -9.27 -5.79 -25.56
CA MET A 133 -10.42 -5.32 -24.78
C MET A 133 -10.48 -5.92 -23.38
N ILE A 134 -10.24 -7.22 -23.26
CA ILE A 134 -10.20 -7.91 -21.96
C ILE A 134 -9.12 -7.31 -21.06
N SER A 135 -7.91 -7.09 -21.59
CA SER A 135 -6.81 -6.47 -20.85
C SER A 135 -7.13 -5.04 -20.44
N ALA A 136 -7.81 -4.28 -21.30
CA ALA A 136 -8.23 -2.90 -21.01
C ALA A 136 -9.26 -2.86 -19.86
N TYR A 137 -10.32 -3.65 -19.94
CA TYR A 137 -11.34 -3.72 -18.88
C TYR A 137 -10.77 -4.22 -17.55
N SER A 138 -9.85 -5.20 -17.60
CA SER A 138 -9.11 -5.68 -16.42
C SER A 138 -8.29 -4.58 -15.75
N LYS A 139 -7.50 -3.81 -16.53
CA LYS A 139 -6.72 -2.68 -16.01
C LYS A 139 -7.57 -1.55 -15.42
N CYS A 140 -8.75 -1.31 -15.99
CA CYS A 140 -9.71 -0.33 -15.49
C CYS A 140 -10.52 -0.82 -14.27
N LYS A 141 -10.24 -2.01 -13.74
CA LYS A 141 -10.95 -2.64 -12.61
C LYS A 141 -12.45 -2.86 -12.85
N ILE A 142 -12.86 -2.98 -14.12
CA ILE A 142 -14.24 -3.32 -14.50
C ILE A 142 -14.31 -4.84 -14.73
N HIS A 143 -14.23 -5.56 -13.62
CA HIS A 143 -13.99 -7.00 -13.58
C HIS A 143 -15.05 -7.83 -14.30
N ASN A 144 -16.33 -7.49 -14.13
CA ASN A 144 -17.46 -8.21 -14.72
C ASN A 144 -17.41 -8.22 -16.25
N LYS A 145 -17.05 -7.07 -16.87
CA LYS A 145 -16.96 -6.96 -18.32
C LYS A 145 -15.80 -7.76 -18.91
N ALA A 146 -14.68 -7.88 -18.18
CA ALA A 146 -13.56 -8.69 -18.63
C ALA A 146 -13.92 -10.19 -18.68
N LEU A 147 -14.66 -10.68 -17.68
CA LEU A 147 -15.16 -12.05 -17.63
C LEU A 147 -16.24 -12.30 -18.71
N GLU A 148 -17.17 -11.36 -18.89
CA GLU A 148 -18.19 -11.43 -19.93
C GLU A 148 -17.58 -11.54 -21.34
N LEU A 149 -16.56 -10.72 -21.63
CA LEU A 149 -15.85 -10.78 -22.90
C LEU A 149 -15.09 -12.09 -23.10
N LEU A 150 -14.55 -12.71 -22.05
CA LEU A 150 -13.95 -14.05 -22.15
C LEU A 150 -15.01 -15.10 -22.55
N VAL A 151 -16.20 -15.04 -21.95
CA VAL A 151 -17.30 -15.95 -22.28
C VAL A 151 -17.75 -15.75 -23.73
N LEU A 152 -17.86 -14.51 -24.19
CA LEU A 152 -18.22 -14.20 -25.58
C LEU A 152 -17.14 -14.68 -26.56
N MET A 153 -15.86 -14.47 -26.25
CA MET A 153 -14.73 -14.97 -27.04
C MET A 153 -14.81 -16.49 -27.24
N LEU A 154 -15.08 -17.23 -26.15
CA LEU A 154 -15.24 -18.69 -26.18
C LEU A 154 -16.48 -19.13 -26.96
N ARG A 155 -17.60 -18.39 -26.86
CA ARG A 155 -18.83 -18.67 -27.63
C ARG A 155 -18.67 -18.45 -29.13
N GLU A 156 -17.85 -17.48 -29.53
CA GLU A 156 -17.48 -17.25 -30.93
C GLU A 156 -16.41 -18.25 -31.43
N GLY A 157 -15.98 -19.20 -30.59
CA GLY A 157 -15.00 -20.24 -30.96
C GLY A 157 -13.57 -19.74 -31.04
N VAL A 158 -13.28 -18.53 -30.57
CA VAL A 158 -11.92 -17.97 -30.56
C VAL A 158 -11.18 -18.47 -29.31
N ARG A 159 -10.08 -19.21 -29.51
CA ARG A 159 -9.30 -19.77 -28.41
C ARG A 159 -8.52 -18.69 -27.64
N PRO A 160 -8.68 -18.58 -26.31
CA PRO A 160 -7.88 -17.67 -25.48
C PRO A 160 -6.41 -18.07 -25.50
N ASN A 161 -5.51 -17.08 -25.39
CA ASN A 161 -4.08 -17.34 -25.25
C ASN A 161 -3.59 -17.02 -23.83
N VAL A 162 -2.29 -17.20 -23.59
CA VAL A 162 -1.62 -16.92 -22.31
C VAL A 162 -1.89 -15.49 -21.80
N TYR A 163 -1.92 -14.50 -22.70
CA TYR A 163 -2.17 -13.10 -22.37
C TYR A 163 -3.64 -12.83 -22.04
N THR A 164 -4.57 -13.53 -22.69
CA THR A 164 -5.99 -13.48 -22.37
C THR A 164 -6.21 -13.97 -20.95
N TYR A 165 -5.79 -15.19 -20.63
CA TYR A 165 -5.99 -15.78 -19.29
C TYR A 165 -5.28 -14.99 -18.20
N SER A 166 -4.02 -14.59 -18.42
CA SER A 166 -3.29 -13.74 -17.47
C SER A 166 -3.98 -12.39 -17.21
N SER A 167 -4.71 -11.84 -18.19
CA SER A 167 -5.46 -10.60 -18.02
C SER A 167 -6.79 -10.80 -17.29
N VAL A 168 -7.50 -11.90 -17.56
CA VAL A 168 -8.78 -12.20 -16.92
C VAL A 168 -8.59 -12.62 -15.46
N LEU A 169 -7.54 -13.39 -15.16
CA LEU A 169 -7.23 -13.81 -13.79
C LEU A 169 -7.10 -12.62 -12.84
N ARG A 170 -6.45 -11.53 -13.27
CA ARG A 170 -6.35 -10.28 -12.49
C ARG A 170 -7.71 -9.65 -12.15
N SER A 171 -8.75 -9.99 -12.91
CA SER A 171 -10.12 -9.54 -12.69
C SER A 171 -10.95 -10.45 -11.81
N CYS A 172 -10.43 -11.61 -11.38
CA CYS A 172 -11.17 -12.48 -10.48
C CYS A 172 -11.29 -11.86 -9.08
N ASN A 173 -12.52 -11.91 -8.56
CA ASN A 173 -12.85 -11.43 -7.21
C ASN A 173 -13.38 -12.54 -6.30
N GLY A 174 -13.69 -13.71 -6.86
CA GLY A 174 -14.15 -14.86 -6.10
C GLY A 174 -13.53 -16.17 -6.58
N MET A 175 -13.48 -17.16 -5.68
CA MET A 175 -12.90 -18.47 -5.95
C MET A 175 -13.63 -19.24 -7.06
N SER A 176 -14.92 -18.99 -7.25
CA SER A 176 -15.70 -19.55 -8.37
C SER A 176 -15.09 -19.19 -9.71
N ASP A 177 -14.72 -17.91 -9.89
CA ASP A 177 -14.21 -17.38 -11.15
C ASP A 177 -12.82 -17.94 -11.43
N VAL A 178 -11.98 -18.00 -10.40
CA VAL A 178 -10.62 -18.54 -10.49
C VAL A 178 -10.65 -20.01 -10.88
N ARG A 179 -11.48 -20.82 -10.22
CA ARG A 179 -11.61 -22.25 -10.53
C ARG A 179 -12.13 -22.47 -11.95
N MET A 180 -13.13 -21.70 -12.39
CA MET A 180 -13.65 -21.78 -13.75
C MET A 180 -12.55 -21.46 -14.80
N ILE A 181 -11.78 -20.41 -14.57
CA ILE A 181 -10.69 -20.01 -15.47
C ILE A 181 -9.53 -21.02 -15.42
N HIS A 182 -9.17 -21.53 -14.24
CA HIS A 182 -8.13 -22.54 -14.08
C HIS A 182 -8.49 -23.82 -14.85
N CYS A 183 -9.75 -24.29 -14.76
CA CYS A 183 -10.24 -25.38 -15.59
C CYS A 183 -10.16 -25.06 -17.09
N GLY A 184 -10.42 -23.82 -17.50
CA GLY A 184 -10.26 -23.36 -18.88
C GLY A 184 -8.80 -23.42 -19.35
N ILE A 185 -7.86 -22.97 -18.52
CA ILE A 185 -6.42 -23.02 -18.77
C ILE A 185 -5.95 -24.45 -19.02
N ILE A 186 -6.38 -25.39 -18.18
CA ILE A 186 -6.04 -26.82 -18.32
C ILE A 186 -6.64 -27.39 -19.63
N LYS A 187 -7.88 -27.04 -19.96
CA LYS A 187 -8.52 -27.49 -21.21
C LYS A 187 -7.81 -26.99 -22.47
N GLU A 188 -7.24 -25.79 -22.42
CA GLU A 188 -6.48 -25.21 -23.53
C GLU A 188 -5.00 -25.66 -23.55
N GLY A 189 -4.55 -26.48 -22.59
CA GLY A 189 -3.16 -26.96 -22.51
C GLY A 189 -2.15 -25.89 -22.11
N LEU A 190 -2.61 -24.86 -21.39
CA LEU A 190 -1.79 -23.71 -20.97
C LEU A 190 -1.35 -23.81 -19.51
N GLU A 191 -1.60 -24.95 -18.87
CA GLU A 191 -1.26 -25.17 -17.46
C GLU A 191 0.24 -25.16 -17.19
N SER A 192 1.10 -25.47 -18.16
CA SER A 192 2.56 -25.43 -17.98
C SER A 192 3.19 -24.04 -18.20
N ASP A 193 2.41 -23.06 -18.68
CA ASP A 193 2.93 -21.73 -19.01
C ASP A 193 3.26 -20.88 -17.77
N VAL A 194 4.46 -20.31 -17.75
CA VAL A 194 5.00 -19.53 -16.63
C VAL A 194 4.17 -18.27 -16.33
N PHE A 195 3.66 -17.59 -17.37
CA PHE A 195 2.87 -16.37 -17.18
C PHE A 195 1.49 -16.68 -16.61
N VAL A 196 0.86 -17.74 -17.09
CA VAL A 196 -0.45 -18.19 -16.61
C VAL A 196 -0.37 -18.68 -15.16
N ARG A 197 0.62 -19.52 -14.81
CA ARG A 197 0.83 -19.96 -13.43
C ARG A 197 1.16 -18.80 -12.49
N SER A 198 2.02 -17.86 -12.91
CA SER A 198 2.32 -16.66 -12.11
C SER A 198 1.05 -15.84 -11.82
N ALA A 199 0.15 -15.71 -12.80
CA ALA A 199 -1.13 -15.03 -12.61
C ALA A 199 -2.09 -15.82 -11.72
N LEU A 200 -2.12 -17.16 -11.79
CA LEU A 200 -2.91 -18.01 -10.89
C LEU A 200 -2.43 -17.86 -9.43
N ILE A 201 -1.12 -17.95 -9.21
CA ILE A 201 -0.50 -17.79 -7.89
C ILE A 201 -0.83 -16.43 -7.28
N ASP A 202 -0.69 -15.35 -8.03
CA ASP A 202 -1.01 -13.99 -7.56
C ASP A 202 -2.46 -13.86 -7.11
N VAL A 203 -3.39 -14.45 -7.87
CA VAL A 203 -4.83 -14.40 -7.57
C VAL A 203 -5.20 -15.30 -6.39
N PHE A 204 -4.67 -16.52 -6.30
CA PHE A 204 -4.87 -17.38 -5.13
C PHE A 204 -4.32 -16.72 -3.86
N ALA A 205 -3.12 -16.13 -3.93
CA ALA A 205 -2.54 -15.38 -2.81
C ALA A 205 -3.41 -14.16 -2.43
N LYS A 206 -3.94 -13.42 -3.41
CA LYS A 206 -4.85 -12.27 -3.20
C LYS A 206 -6.16 -12.68 -2.55
N LEU A 207 -6.73 -13.83 -2.92
CA LEU A 207 -7.97 -14.35 -2.33
C LEU A 207 -7.75 -15.06 -0.99
N GLY A 208 -6.50 -15.14 -0.51
CA GLY A 208 -6.19 -15.64 0.82
C GLY A 208 -6.02 -17.15 0.90
N GLU A 209 -5.83 -17.84 -0.23
CA GLU A 209 -5.68 -19.30 -0.34
C GLU A 209 -4.22 -19.67 -0.68
N PRO A 210 -3.30 -19.67 0.32
CA PRO A 210 -1.90 -19.96 0.09
C PRO A 210 -1.64 -21.40 -0.35
N GLU A 211 -2.45 -22.36 0.09
CA GLU A 211 -2.29 -23.79 -0.23
C GLU A 211 -2.50 -24.05 -1.72
N ASP A 212 -3.55 -23.48 -2.32
CA ASP A 212 -3.83 -23.61 -3.76
C ASP A 212 -2.71 -22.96 -4.58
N ALA A 213 -2.21 -21.79 -4.16
CA ALA A 213 -1.07 -21.13 -4.79
C ALA A 213 0.22 -21.98 -4.73
N LEU A 214 0.48 -22.64 -3.60
CA LEU A 214 1.62 -23.55 -3.42
C LEU A 214 1.46 -24.82 -4.26
N SER A 215 0.26 -25.39 -4.38
CA SER A 215 -0.01 -26.55 -5.24
C SER A 215 0.31 -26.23 -6.70
N VAL A 216 -0.17 -25.09 -7.20
CA VAL A 216 0.11 -24.63 -8.58
C VAL A 216 1.61 -24.42 -8.80
N PHE A 217 2.37 -24.06 -7.76
CA PHE A 217 3.81 -23.92 -7.86
C PHE A 217 4.55 -25.25 -7.81
N ASP A 218 4.16 -26.16 -6.91
CA ASP A 218 4.83 -27.45 -6.69
C ASP A 218 4.67 -28.41 -7.88
N GLU A 219 3.62 -28.25 -8.68
CA GLU A 219 3.43 -28.95 -9.95
C GLU A 219 4.45 -28.56 -11.05
N MET A 220 5.25 -27.50 -10.85
CA MET A 220 6.21 -27.03 -11.85
C MET A 220 7.51 -27.84 -11.82
N VAL A 221 7.73 -28.65 -12.85
CA VAL A 221 8.95 -29.49 -13.01
C VAL A 221 10.20 -28.65 -13.30
N THR A 222 10.06 -27.47 -13.90
CA THR A 222 11.14 -26.53 -14.24
C THR A 222 10.88 -25.18 -13.57
N GLY A 223 11.16 -25.06 -12.27
CA GLY A 223 11.20 -23.75 -11.63
C GLY A 223 12.32 -22.93 -12.23
N ASP A 224 12.02 -21.82 -12.91
CA ASP A 224 13.01 -20.81 -13.27
C ASP A 224 13.06 -19.71 -12.18
N GLY A 225 14.05 -18.83 -12.24
CA GLY A 225 14.15 -17.71 -11.30
C GLY A 225 12.94 -16.75 -11.35
N ILE A 226 12.27 -16.65 -12.50
CA ILE A 226 11.13 -15.74 -12.73
C ILE A 226 9.91 -16.23 -11.92
N VAL A 227 9.63 -17.51 -11.92
CA VAL A 227 8.52 -18.11 -11.15
C VAL A 227 8.75 -17.92 -9.65
N TRP A 228 9.96 -18.18 -9.16
CA TRP A 228 10.32 -17.92 -7.76
C TRP A 228 10.11 -16.45 -7.37
N ASN A 229 10.48 -15.52 -8.25
CA ASN A 229 10.25 -14.09 -8.03
C ASN A 229 8.76 -13.75 -7.97
N SER A 230 7.95 -14.30 -8.87
CA SER A 230 6.51 -14.08 -8.94
C SER A 230 5.81 -14.61 -7.68
N ILE A 231 6.10 -15.83 -7.23
CA ILE A 231 5.43 -16.42 -6.07
C ILE A 231 5.82 -15.73 -4.76
N ILE A 232 7.11 -15.45 -4.54
CA ILE A 232 7.58 -14.72 -3.36
C ILE A 232 7.01 -13.31 -3.38
N GLY A 233 6.97 -12.66 -4.55
CA GLY A 233 6.38 -11.36 -4.76
C GLY A 233 4.90 -11.32 -4.39
N GLY A 234 4.11 -12.25 -4.94
CA GLY A 234 2.67 -12.37 -4.72
C GLY A 234 2.30 -12.60 -3.25
N PHE A 235 2.97 -13.55 -2.58
CA PHE A 235 2.74 -13.77 -1.14
C PHE A 235 3.09 -12.57 -0.29
N ALA A 236 4.26 -11.96 -0.53
CA ALA A 236 4.67 -10.79 0.21
C ALA A 236 3.71 -9.61 -0.02
N GLN A 237 3.09 -9.48 -1.22
CA GLN A 237 2.23 -8.33 -1.57
C GLN A 237 0.85 -8.48 -0.92
N ASN A 238 0.40 -9.72 -0.72
CA ASN A 238 -0.89 -10.03 -0.12
C ASN A 238 -0.79 -10.29 1.40
N ASN A 239 0.19 -9.68 2.07
CA ASN A 239 0.43 -9.77 3.53
C ASN A 239 0.65 -11.19 4.08
N LYS A 240 0.98 -12.17 3.23
CA LYS A 240 1.36 -13.54 3.62
C LYS A 240 2.88 -13.65 3.76
N SER A 241 3.44 -12.81 4.64
CA SER A 241 4.88 -12.63 4.80
C SER A 241 5.61 -13.91 5.20
N ASP A 242 5.03 -14.74 6.08
CA ASP A 242 5.65 -15.99 6.51
C ASP A 242 5.85 -16.98 5.36
N GLU A 243 4.85 -17.12 4.49
CA GLU A 243 4.92 -18.00 3.32
C GLU A 243 5.96 -17.51 2.31
N ALA A 244 6.04 -16.18 2.08
CA ALA A 244 7.07 -15.59 1.23
C ALA A 244 8.50 -15.91 1.72
N LEU A 245 8.73 -15.89 3.05
CA LEU A 245 10.02 -16.22 3.64
C LEU A 245 10.33 -17.73 3.58
N LYS A 246 9.33 -18.59 3.79
CA LYS A 246 9.49 -20.05 3.60
C LYS A 246 9.87 -20.37 2.16
N LEU A 247 9.21 -19.74 1.17
CA LEU A 247 9.53 -19.89 -0.25
C LEU A 247 10.92 -19.37 -0.59
N PHE A 248 11.34 -18.23 -0.03
CA PHE A 248 12.71 -17.74 -0.20
C PHE A 248 13.74 -18.76 0.32
N LYS A 249 13.48 -19.39 1.47
CA LYS A 249 14.34 -20.46 1.97
C LYS A 249 14.36 -21.68 1.02
N ARG A 250 13.19 -22.09 0.50
CA ARG A 250 13.09 -23.18 -0.49
C ARG A 250 13.87 -22.85 -1.77
N MET A 251 13.75 -21.63 -2.29
CA MET A 251 14.49 -21.13 -3.45
C MET A 251 16.01 -21.26 -3.25
N LYS A 252 16.51 -20.85 -2.07
CA LYS A 252 17.93 -20.94 -1.73
C LYS A 252 18.41 -22.39 -1.61
N ILE A 253 17.61 -23.28 -0.99
CA ILE A 253 17.93 -24.71 -0.87
C ILE A 253 17.97 -25.36 -2.27
N ALA A 254 17.08 -24.96 -3.17
CA ALA A 254 17.05 -25.42 -4.55
C ALA A 254 18.20 -24.84 -5.42
N GLY A 255 19.09 -24.02 -4.85
CA GLY A 255 20.28 -23.49 -5.54
C GLY A 255 20.03 -22.23 -6.39
N PHE A 256 18.83 -21.65 -6.35
CA PHE A 256 18.53 -20.45 -7.13
C PHE A 256 19.07 -19.18 -6.46
N THR A 257 19.64 -18.29 -7.28
CA THR A 257 20.13 -16.98 -6.80
C THR A 257 18.98 -15.99 -6.69
N ALA A 258 18.87 -15.35 -5.53
CA ALA A 258 17.93 -14.25 -5.33
C ALA A 258 18.37 -13.02 -6.11
N GLU A 259 17.48 -12.54 -6.98
CA GLU A 259 17.64 -11.32 -7.75
C GLU A 259 17.07 -10.12 -6.98
N GLN A 260 17.23 -8.93 -7.55
CA GLN A 260 16.75 -7.69 -6.96
C GLN A 260 15.26 -7.75 -6.60
N ALA A 261 14.40 -8.20 -7.51
CA ALA A 261 12.95 -8.27 -7.27
C ALA A 261 12.59 -9.24 -6.13
N THR A 262 13.30 -10.37 -6.02
CA THR A 262 13.17 -11.31 -4.90
C THR A 262 13.54 -10.64 -3.60
N LEU A 263 14.72 -10.00 -3.55
CA LEU A 263 15.26 -9.39 -2.33
C LEU A 263 14.36 -8.25 -1.83
N THR A 264 13.82 -7.42 -2.72
CA THR A 264 12.81 -6.40 -2.37
C THR A 264 11.55 -7.02 -1.77
N SER A 265 11.10 -8.15 -2.31
CA SER A 265 9.90 -8.85 -1.81
C SER A 265 10.12 -9.50 -0.46
N VAL A 266 11.31 -10.08 -0.25
CA VAL A 266 11.74 -10.65 1.03
C VAL A 266 11.91 -9.56 2.09
N LEU A 267 12.54 -8.43 1.75
CA LEU A 267 12.65 -7.29 2.66
C LEU A 267 11.28 -6.79 3.10
N ARG A 268 10.33 -6.68 2.17
CA ARG A 268 8.95 -6.30 2.49
C ARG A 268 8.25 -7.29 3.43
N ALA A 269 8.47 -8.59 3.25
CA ALA A 269 8.00 -9.60 4.20
C ALA A 269 8.67 -9.44 5.57
N CYS A 270 9.98 -9.22 5.62
CA CYS A 270 10.72 -8.91 6.85
C CYS A 270 10.19 -7.65 7.53
N THR A 271 9.85 -6.61 6.77
CA THR A 271 9.27 -5.36 7.26
C THR A 271 7.89 -5.59 7.88
N GLY A 272 7.00 -6.32 7.20
CA GLY A 272 5.65 -6.61 7.71
C GLY A 272 5.69 -7.38 9.03
N LEU A 273 6.63 -8.33 9.15
CA LEU A 273 6.85 -9.11 10.36
C LEU A 273 7.89 -8.49 11.30
N ALA A 274 8.46 -7.33 10.97
CA ALA A 274 9.59 -6.63 11.62
C ALA A 274 10.77 -7.54 12.08
N LEU A 275 11.10 -8.56 11.28
CA LEU A 275 12.14 -9.57 11.55
C LEU A 275 13.54 -9.02 11.26
N LEU A 276 14.12 -8.33 12.24
CA LEU A 276 15.42 -7.68 12.11
C LEU A 276 16.55 -8.66 11.75
N GLU A 277 16.66 -9.79 12.45
CA GLU A 277 17.77 -10.72 12.26
C GLU A 277 17.77 -11.35 10.86
N LEU A 278 16.59 -11.61 10.30
CA LEU A 278 16.45 -12.08 8.92
C LEU A 278 16.70 -10.96 7.91
N GLY A 279 16.21 -9.75 8.17
CA GLY A 279 16.51 -8.57 7.36
C GLY A 279 18.01 -8.29 7.25
N MET A 280 18.76 -8.45 8.34
CA MET A 280 20.23 -8.34 8.35
C MET A 280 20.90 -9.42 7.49
N GLN A 281 20.40 -10.66 7.50
CA GLN A 281 20.91 -11.72 6.62
C GLN A 281 20.67 -11.38 5.15
N VAL A 282 19.50 -10.81 4.83
CA VAL A 282 19.15 -10.38 3.47
C VAL A 282 20.00 -9.19 3.03
N HIS A 283 20.33 -8.26 3.93
CA HIS A 283 21.20 -7.11 3.64
C HIS A 283 22.57 -7.56 3.09
N VAL A 284 23.16 -8.64 3.59
CA VAL A 284 24.43 -9.19 3.05
C VAL A 284 24.31 -9.50 1.55
N HIS A 285 23.14 -9.97 1.09
CA HIS A 285 22.90 -10.24 -0.33
C HIS A 285 22.65 -8.96 -1.16
N ILE A 286 22.33 -7.84 -0.52
CA ILE A 286 22.08 -6.54 -1.17
C ILE A 286 23.39 -5.78 -1.37
N PHE A 287 24.44 -6.08 -0.61
CA PHE A 287 25.73 -5.39 -0.71
C PHE A 287 26.32 -5.36 -2.13
N LYS A 288 26.04 -6.39 -2.96
CA LYS A 288 26.43 -6.43 -4.39
C LYS A 288 25.60 -5.52 -5.32
N TYR A 289 24.54 -4.91 -4.80
CA TYR A 289 23.60 -4.01 -5.49
C TYR A 289 23.54 -2.65 -4.78
N ASP A 290 24.65 -2.20 -4.20
CA ASP A 290 24.76 -0.99 -3.36
C ASP A 290 24.27 0.29 -4.05
N GLN A 291 24.24 0.34 -5.39
CA GLN A 291 23.72 1.47 -6.16
C GLN A 291 22.21 1.40 -6.46
N ASP A 292 21.53 0.32 -6.09
CA ASP A 292 20.12 0.16 -6.42
C ASP A 292 19.21 0.93 -5.46
N LEU A 293 18.60 2.01 -5.96
CA LEU A 293 17.71 2.87 -5.16
C LEU A 293 16.52 2.12 -4.58
N ILE A 294 15.93 1.18 -5.32
CA ILE A 294 14.72 0.45 -4.88
C ILE A 294 15.07 -0.46 -3.71
N LEU A 295 16.16 -1.23 -3.82
CA LEU A 295 16.63 -2.11 -2.74
C LEU A 295 17.07 -1.32 -1.52
N ASN A 296 17.84 -0.25 -1.70
CA ASN A 296 18.29 0.58 -0.59
C ASN A 296 17.10 1.24 0.13
N ASN A 297 16.11 1.74 -0.60
CA ASN A 297 14.88 2.28 -0.03
C ASN A 297 14.10 1.21 0.77
N ALA A 298 13.97 0.00 0.24
CA ALA A 298 13.34 -1.12 0.94
C ALA A 298 14.11 -1.53 2.21
N LEU A 299 15.44 -1.45 2.16
CA LEU A 299 16.32 -1.79 3.28
C LEU A 299 16.24 -0.74 4.40
N VAL A 300 16.23 0.55 4.05
CA VAL A 300 15.98 1.65 5.01
C VAL A 300 14.60 1.47 5.67
N ASP A 301 13.54 1.19 4.89
CA ASP A 301 12.20 0.95 5.43
C ASP A 301 12.19 -0.24 6.41
N MET A 302 12.85 -1.35 6.05
CA MET A 302 12.96 -2.54 6.89
C MET A 302 13.65 -2.24 8.23
N TYR A 303 14.78 -1.52 8.21
CA TYR A 303 15.49 -1.16 9.44
C TYR A 303 14.69 -0.20 10.32
N CYS A 304 14.09 0.84 9.73
CA CYS A 304 13.22 1.79 10.44
C CYS A 304 12.04 1.08 11.11
N LYS A 305 11.33 0.21 10.36
CA LYS A 305 10.18 -0.55 10.84
C LYS A 305 10.54 -1.77 11.67
N SER A 306 11.82 -2.04 11.90
CA SER A 306 12.32 -3.04 12.87
C SER A 306 12.96 -2.39 14.10
N GLY A 307 12.90 -1.06 14.22
CA GLY A 307 13.46 -0.31 15.33
C GLY A 307 15.00 -0.31 15.38
N SER A 308 15.69 -0.56 14.25
CA SER A 308 17.15 -0.43 14.15
C SER A 308 17.53 0.84 13.39
N LEU A 309 17.25 1.99 14.00
CA LEU A 309 17.39 3.28 13.34
C LEU A 309 18.85 3.63 12.99
N GLU A 310 19.82 3.17 13.77
CA GLU A 310 21.25 3.35 13.46
C GLU A 310 21.65 2.68 12.15
N ASP A 311 21.16 1.47 11.90
CA ASP A 311 21.44 0.77 10.64
C ASP A 311 20.72 1.44 9.46
N ALA A 312 19.50 1.93 9.66
CA ALA A 312 18.79 2.73 8.67
C ALA A 312 19.57 4.01 8.30
N ARG A 313 20.09 4.74 9.30
CA ARG A 313 20.93 5.94 9.11
C ARG A 313 22.19 5.60 8.30
N ARG A 314 22.87 4.49 8.63
CA ARG A 314 24.07 4.04 7.91
C ARG A 314 23.77 3.77 6.45
N VAL A 315 22.76 2.96 6.14
CA VAL A 315 22.35 2.69 4.75
C VAL A 315 22.02 3.98 4.02
N PHE A 316 21.17 4.84 4.61
CA PHE A 316 20.77 6.11 4.00
C PHE A 316 21.97 7.05 3.73
N SER A 317 22.94 7.11 4.65
CA SER A 317 24.15 7.92 4.51
C SER A 317 25.08 7.43 3.41
N GLN A 318 25.12 6.11 3.17
CA GLN A 318 25.97 5.47 2.17
C GLN A 318 25.39 5.54 0.75
N MET A 319 24.09 5.84 0.60
CA MET A 319 23.46 6.04 -0.71
C MET A 319 24.09 7.25 -1.44
N LYS A 320 24.59 7.01 -2.66
CA LYS A 320 25.18 8.06 -3.51
C LYS A 320 24.11 8.98 -4.07
N GLU A 321 23.01 8.41 -4.53
CA GLU A 321 21.83 9.12 -5.01
C GLU A 321 20.66 8.88 -4.04
N ARG A 322 19.80 9.88 -3.87
CA ARG A 322 18.61 9.81 -3.02
C ARG A 322 17.45 10.42 -3.76
N ASP A 323 16.41 9.63 -3.97
CA ASP A 323 15.18 10.10 -4.59
C ASP A 323 14.16 10.51 -3.51
N VAL A 324 13.00 11.01 -3.95
CA VAL A 324 11.92 11.40 -3.04
C VAL A 324 11.50 10.25 -2.11
N ILE A 325 11.63 8.99 -2.55
CA ILE A 325 11.27 7.82 -1.76
C ILE A 325 12.32 7.62 -0.65
N SER A 326 13.62 7.71 -0.95
CA SER A 326 14.70 7.63 0.05
C SER A 326 14.47 8.61 1.20
N TRP A 327 14.25 9.89 0.87
CA TRP A 327 14.02 10.93 1.87
C TRP A 327 12.72 10.68 2.66
N SER A 328 11.62 10.37 1.97
CA SER A 328 10.31 10.16 2.62
C SER A 328 10.33 8.97 3.58
N THR A 329 10.96 7.86 3.20
CA THR A 329 11.11 6.66 4.03
C THR A 329 11.90 6.97 5.29
N MET A 330 13.02 7.70 5.18
CA MET A 330 13.85 8.04 6.33
C MET A 330 13.17 9.06 7.27
N ILE A 331 12.52 10.09 6.72
CA ILE A 331 11.75 11.08 7.51
C ILE A 331 10.63 10.38 8.30
N SER A 332 9.85 9.52 7.62
CA SER A 332 8.76 8.78 8.26
C SER A 332 9.28 7.78 9.30
N GLY A 333 10.40 7.11 9.01
CA GLY A 333 11.07 6.21 9.93
C GLY A 333 11.56 6.91 11.20
N LEU A 334 12.19 8.08 11.07
CA LEU A 334 12.62 8.90 12.22
C LEU A 334 11.43 9.30 13.09
N ALA A 335 10.36 9.80 12.47
CA ALA A 335 9.15 10.22 13.16
C ALA A 335 8.47 9.05 13.92
N GLN A 336 8.34 7.89 13.27
CA GLN A 336 7.83 6.66 13.89
C GLN A 336 8.73 6.10 15.00
N ASN A 337 10.00 6.49 15.04
CA ASN A 337 10.95 6.10 16.08
C ASN A 337 11.08 7.14 17.22
N GLY A 338 10.25 8.18 17.20
CA GLY A 338 10.23 9.24 18.21
C GLY A 338 11.27 10.34 17.98
N TYR A 339 12.07 10.28 16.92
CA TYR A 339 13.11 11.27 16.61
C TYR A 339 12.55 12.41 15.74
N SER A 340 11.48 13.05 16.21
CA SER A 340 10.72 14.05 15.43
C SER A 340 11.57 15.26 15.01
N GLU A 341 12.41 15.79 15.88
CA GLU A 341 13.29 16.93 15.53
C GLU A 341 14.27 16.58 14.41
N GLU A 342 14.83 15.36 14.44
CA GLU A 342 15.70 14.88 13.38
C GLU A 342 14.95 14.69 12.07
N ALA A 343 13.71 14.21 12.12
CA ALA A 343 12.85 14.09 10.94
C ALA A 343 12.63 15.45 10.26
N LEU A 344 12.38 16.51 11.04
CA LEU A 344 12.22 17.87 10.52
C LEU A 344 13.53 18.45 9.96
N LYS A 345 14.66 18.24 10.64
CA LYS A 345 15.99 18.61 10.12
C LYS A 345 16.31 17.91 8.80
N LEU A 346 15.93 16.63 8.69
CA LEU A 346 16.12 15.86 7.46
C LEU A 346 15.20 16.36 6.33
N PHE A 347 13.99 16.80 6.66
CA PHE A 347 13.09 17.45 5.70
C PHE A 347 13.65 18.79 5.18
N GLU A 348 14.26 19.60 6.03
CA GLU A 348 14.98 20.81 5.59
C GLU A 348 16.13 20.45 4.65
N SER A 349 16.90 19.41 4.97
CA SER A 349 18.00 18.92 4.14
C SER A 349 17.53 18.44 2.76
N MET A 350 16.38 17.75 2.70
CA MET A 350 15.72 17.33 1.45
C MET A 350 15.33 18.53 0.57
N LYS A 351 14.82 19.61 1.18
CA LYS A 351 14.51 20.84 0.44
C LYS A 351 15.78 21.51 -0.08
N SER A 352 16.83 21.57 0.73
CA SER A 352 18.14 22.11 0.32
C SER A 352 18.81 21.30 -0.79
N SER A 353 18.54 19.99 -0.89
CA SER A 353 19.02 19.15 -2.00
C SER A 353 18.22 19.33 -3.30
N GLY A 354 17.18 20.18 -3.31
CA GLY A 354 16.31 20.42 -4.46
C GLY A 354 15.28 19.33 -4.72
N THR A 355 15.18 18.31 -3.85
CA THR A 355 14.20 17.23 -3.99
C THR A 355 12.84 17.72 -3.51
N LYS A 356 11.84 17.73 -4.40
CA LYS A 356 10.49 18.15 -4.04
C LYS A 356 9.78 17.09 -3.19
N PRO A 357 9.11 17.46 -2.09
CA PRO A 357 8.31 16.52 -1.32
C PRO A 357 7.13 15.97 -2.10
N ASN A 358 6.75 14.74 -1.77
CA ASN A 358 5.50 14.15 -2.22
C ASN A 358 4.51 14.04 -1.06
N TYR A 359 3.34 13.45 -1.31
CA TYR A 359 2.30 13.29 -0.29
C TYR A 359 2.80 12.48 0.93
N ILE A 360 3.60 11.43 0.72
CA ILE A 360 4.15 10.59 1.81
C ILE A 360 5.11 11.41 2.67
N THR A 361 5.95 12.24 2.04
CA THR A 361 6.89 13.11 2.76
C THR A 361 6.15 14.01 3.75
N ILE A 362 5.07 14.65 3.32
CA ILE A 362 4.30 15.58 4.16
C ILE A 362 3.58 14.83 5.29
N VAL A 363 3.03 13.64 5.04
CA VAL A 363 2.48 12.80 6.12
C VAL A 363 3.55 12.51 7.18
N GLY A 364 4.77 12.13 6.79
CA GLY A 364 5.88 11.89 7.72
C GLY A 364 6.25 13.13 8.56
N VAL A 365 6.27 14.31 7.93
CA VAL A 365 6.52 15.60 8.59
C VAL A 365 5.41 15.95 9.59
N LEU A 366 4.14 15.84 9.19
CA LEU A 366 3.00 16.12 10.07
C LEU A 366 2.92 15.13 11.23
N PHE A 367 3.26 13.86 10.98
CA PHE A 367 3.37 12.86 12.03
C PHE A 367 4.47 13.22 13.04
N ALA A 368 5.63 13.71 12.57
CA ALA A 368 6.70 14.21 13.45
C ALA A 368 6.22 15.41 14.30
N CYS A 369 5.55 16.38 13.69
CA CYS A 369 4.97 17.53 14.40
C CYS A 369 3.96 17.08 15.46
N SER A 370 3.04 16.16 15.11
CA SER A 370 2.06 15.60 16.05
C SER A 370 2.72 14.94 17.25
N HIS A 371 3.80 14.20 17.06
CA HIS A 371 4.48 13.48 18.13
C HIS A 371 5.52 14.30 18.89
N ALA A 372 5.77 15.54 18.47
CA ALA A 372 6.58 16.52 19.19
C ALA A 372 5.77 17.69 19.76
N GLY A 373 4.44 17.73 19.52
CA GLY A 373 3.58 18.84 19.95
C GLY A 373 3.86 20.17 19.24
N LEU A 374 4.46 20.13 18.05
CA LEU A 374 4.85 21.33 17.29
C LEU A 374 3.67 21.85 16.46
N LEU A 375 2.75 22.54 17.15
CA LEU A 375 1.48 22.97 16.56
C LEU A 375 1.65 23.95 15.39
N GLU A 376 2.49 24.97 15.56
CA GLU A 376 2.69 26.01 14.55
C GLU A 376 3.39 25.45 13.30
N ASP A 377 4.41 24.60 13.49
CA ASP A 377 5.10 23.91 12.40
C ASP A 377 4.15 22.96 11.65
N GLY A 378 3.29 22.24 12.37
CA GLY A 378 2.26 21.38 11.78
C GLY A 378 1.32 22.15 10.85
N TRP A 379 0.80 23.30 11.31
CA TRP A 379 -0.02 24.17 10.47
C TRP A 379 0.74 24.77 9.29
N TYR A 380 1.98 25.20 9.50
CA TYR A 380 2.83 25.71 8.45
C TYR A 380 3.02 24.67 7.34
N HIS A 381 3.41 23.44 7.70
CA HIS A 381 3.64 22.37 6.74
C HIS A 381 2.34 21.94 6.04
N PHE A 382 1.23 21.81 6.78
CA PHE A 382 -0.07 21.47 6.22
C PHE A 382 -0.54 22.47 5.16
N ARG A 383 -0.42 23.78 5.44
CA ARG A 383 -0.78 24.84 4.48
C ARG A 383 0.20 24.95 3.31
N SER A 384 1.49 24.70 3.57
CA SER A 384 2.53 24.72 2.54
C SER A 384 2.30 23.65 1.46
N MET A 385 1.62 22.55 1.80
CA MET A 385 1.35 21.44 0.91
C MET A 385 0.63 21.86 -0.37
N LYS A 386 -0.49 22.57 -0.25
CA LYS A 386 -1.25 23.09 -1.41
C LYS A 386 -0.55 24.31 -2.02
N LYS A 387 -0.06 25.23 -1.18
CA LYS A 387 0.47 26.53 -1.62
C LYS A 387 1.84 26.45 -2.34
N LEU A 388 2.76 25.62 -1.85
CA LEU A 388 4.13 25.54 -2.36
C LEU A 388 4.37 24.31 -3.25
N TYR A 389 3.68 23.20 -2.96
CA TYR A 389 3.94 21.92 -3.63
C TYR A 389 2.80 21.46 -4.54
N GLY A 390 1.64 22.12 -4.52
CA GLY A 390 0.47 21.73 -5.32
C GLY A 390 -0.08 20.36 -4.95
N ILE A 391 0.08 19.94 -3.69
CA ILE A 391 -0.40 18.66 -3.16
C ILE A 391 -1.71 18.93 -2.42
N ASP A 392 -2.78 18.24 -2.82
CA ASP A 392 -4.06 18.32 -2.12
C ASP A 392 -4.07 17.41 -0.87
N PRO A 393 -4.61 17.90 0.27
CA PRO A 393 -4.74 17.09 1.47
C PRO A 393 -5.58 15.83 1.26
N ARG A 394 -5.10 14.74 1.85
CA ARG A 394 -5.79 13.45 1.93
C ARG A 394 -6.04 13.06 3.38
N ARG A 395 -6.86 12.03 3.60
CA ARG A 395 -7.26 11.50 4.92
C ARG A 395 -6.08 11.36 5.90
N GLU A 396 -4.93 10.87 5.44
CA GLU A 396 -3.74 10.68 6.26
C GLU A 396 -3.15 11.99 6.79
N HIS A 397 -3.21 13.07 6.00
CA HIS A 397 -2.73 14.40 6.41
C HIS A 397 -3.66 15.02 7.44
N TYR A 398 -4.98 14.93 7.21
CA TYR A 398 -5.98 15.38 8.17
C TYR A 398 -5.91 14.59 9.48
N GLY A 399 -5.72 13.27 9.40
CA GLY A 399 -5.53 12.41 10.57
C GLY A 399 -4.36 12.85 11.44
N CYS A 400 -3.21 13.19 10.84
CA CYS A 400 -2.06 13.73 11.58
C CYS A 400 -2.35 15.08 12.23
N MET A 401 -3.07 15.97 11.54
CA MET A 401 -3.44 17.29 12.09
C MET A 401 -4.47 17.18 13.22
N ILE A 402 -5.45 16.29 13.10
CA ILE A 402 -6.45 16.03 14.15
C ILE A 402 -5.78 15.41 15.37
N ASP A 403 -4.82 14.50 15.19
CA ASP A 403 -4.00 13.97 16.29
C ASP A 403 -3.22 15.10 17.00
N LEU A 404 -2.55 15.95 16.24
CA LEU A 404 -1.79 17.09 16.75
C LEU A 404 -2.68 18.08 17.54
N LEU A 405 -3.81 18.48 16.97
CA LEU A 405 -4.77 19.39 17.62
C LEU A 405 -5.37 18.76 18.88
N GLY A 406 -5.68 17.46 18.81
CA GLY A 406 -6.21 16.69 19.92
C GLY A 406 -5.25 16.60 21.10
N LYS A 407 -3.97 16.31 20.85
CA LYS A 407 -2.92 16.30 21.89
C LYS A 407 -2.63 17.70 22.45
N ALA A 408 -2.75 18.74 21.61
CA ALA A 408 -2.62 20.13 22.04
C ALA A 408 -3.85 20.68 22.79
N GLY A 409 -4.92 19.88 22.95
CA GLY A 409 -6.15 20.31 23.64
C GLY A 409 -7.07 21.21 22.82
N LYS A 410 -6.77 21.44 21.53
CA LYS A 410 -7.56 22.29 20.63
C LYS A 410 -8.66 21.49 19.92
N LEU A 411 -9.57 20.89 20.70
CA LEU A 411 -10.63 20.02 20.17
C LEU A 411 -11.57 20.75 19.20
N ASP A 412 -11.91 22.02 19.48
CA ASP A 412 -12.79 22.79 18.59
C ASP A 412 -12.16 23.00 17.21
N ASP A 413 -10.86 23.26 17.15
CA ASP A 413 -10.15 23.41 15.88
C ASP A 413 -10.00 22.07 15.15
N ALA A 414 -9.88 20.95 15.89
CA ALA A 414 -9.89 19.61 15.31
C ALA A 414 -11.24 19.30 14.64
N VAL A 415 -12.35 19.66 15.29
CA VAL A 415 -13.71 19.50 14.73
C VAL A 415 -13.92 20.40 13.52
N LYS A 416 -13.50 21.67 13.58
CA LYS A 416 -13.55 22.58 12.42
C LYS A 416 -12.80 22.00 11.23
N LEU A 417 -11.55 21.55 11.45
CA LEU A 417 -10.73 20.97 10.39
C LEU A 417 -11.37 19.72 9.78
N LEU A 418 -12.03 18.90 10.61
CA LEU A 418 -12.76 17.71 10.15
C LEU A 418 -13.92 18.08 9.22
N HIS A 419 -14.66 19.16 9.54
CA HIS A 419 -15.72 19.66 8.67
C HIS A 419 -15.22 20.34 7.39
N GLU A 420 -14.00 20.88 7.40
CA GLU A 420 -13.35 21.47 6.22
C GLU A 420 -12.71 20.41 5.28
N MET A 421 -12.75 19.13 5.64
CA MET A 421 -12.18 18.07 4.81
C MET A 421 -12.85 18.02 3.44
N GLU A 422 -12.05 18.11 2.37
CA GLU A 422 -12.51 17.90 0.99
C GLU A 422 -12.84 16.42 0.68
N CYS A 423 -12.68 15.52 1.66
CA CYS A 423 -12.92 14.09 1.57
C CYS A 423 -13.69 13.57 2.79
N GLU A 424 -14.43 12.46 2.63
CA GLU A 424 -15.15 11.84 3.74
C GLU A 424 -14.18 11.32 4.82
N PRO A 425 -14.37 11.69 6.10
CA PRO A 425 -13.56 11.16 7.19
C PRO A 425 -13.78 9.65 7.35
N ASP A 426 -12.68 8.90 7.54
CA ASP A 426 -12.72 7.46 7.78
C ASP A 426 -12.78 7.11 9.28
N ALA A 427 -12.99 5.82 9.58
CA ALA A 427 -13.04 5.30 10.93
C ALA A 427 -11.77 5.66 11.74
N VAL A 428 -10.60 5.66 11.10
CA VAL A 428 -9.32 5.99 11.73
C VAL A 428 -9.29 7.46 12.18
N THR A 429 -9.73 8.38 11.33
CA THR A 429 -9.78 9.82 11.64
C THR A 429 -10.70 10.11 12.84
N TRP A 430 -11.89 9.50 12.87
CA TRP A 430 -12.80 9.61 14.01
C TRP A 430 -12.25 8.95 15.28
N ARG A 431 -11.57 7.80 15.14
CA ARG A 431 -10.93 7.12 16.28
C ARG A 431 -9.79 7.93 16.87
N THR A 432 -9.03 8.66 16.05
CA THR A 432 -8.01 9.62 16.51
C THR A 432 -8.65 10.73 17.34
N LEU A 433 -9.77 11.32 16.87
CA LEU A 433 -10.50 12.33 17.62
C LEU A 433 -11.06 11.79 18.95
N LEU A 434 -11.60 10.56 18.95
CA LEU A 434 -12.06 9.88 20.15
C LEU A 434 -10.92 9.68 21.16
N GLY A 435 -9.73 9.28 20.69
CA GLY A 435 -8.52 9.16 21.49
C GLY A 435 -8.11 10.49 22.13
N ALA A 436 -8.19 11.58 21.39
CA ALA A 436 -7.93 12.93 21.90
C ALA A 436 -8.96 13.35 22.97
N CYS A 437 -10.25 13.06 22.74
CA CYS A 437 -11.31 13.35 23.71
C CYS A 437 -11.10 12.65 25.05
N ARG A 438 -10.56 11.41 25.04
CA ARG A 438 -10.16 10.72 26.28
C ARG A 438 -9.11 11.51 27.05
N VAL A 439 -8.08 12.00 26.36
CA VAL A 439 -6.95 12.72 27.00
C VAL A 439 -7.42 14.05 27.58
N GLN A 440 -8.32 14.75 26.89
CA GLN A 440 -8.83 16.07 27.29
C GLN A 440 -10.08 16.00 28.19
N GLY A 441 -10.64 14.81 28.44
CA GLY A 441 -11.84 14.62 29.26
C GLY A 441 -13.15 15.14 28.63
N ASN A 442 -13.21 15.32 27.30
CA ASN A 442 -14.43 15.80 26.63
C ASN A 442 -15.35 14.64 26.25
N MET A 443 -16.23 14.27 27.18
CA MET A 443 -17.15 13.14 27.03
C MET A 443 -18.17 13.32 25.90
N VAL A 444 -18.73 14.52 25.72
CA VAL A 444 -19.77 14.77 24.71
C VAL A 444 -19.22 14.56 23.30
N LEU A 445 -18.03 15.10 23.03
CA LEU A 445 -17.38 14.90 21.74
C LEU A 445 -16.91 13.45 21.55
N ALA A 446 -16.49 12.77 22.62
CA ALA A 446 -16.16 11.35 22.59
C ALA A 446 -17.35 10.49 22.15
N GLU A 447 -18.54 10.69 22.71
CA GLU A 447 -19.75 9.96 22.32
C GLU A 447 -20.08 10.16 20.83
N TYR A 448 -19.98 11.41 20.37
CA TYR A 448 -20.20 11.75 18.97
C TYR A 448 -19.20 11.06 18.04
N ALA A 449 -17.89 11.13 18.36
CA ALA A 449 -16.85 10.50 17.58
C ALA A 449 -16.99 8.97 17.56
N ALA A 450 -17.28 8.34 18.71
CA ALA A 450 -17.49 6.90 18.82
C ALA A 450 -18.69 6.43 17.99
N LYS A 451 -19.80 7.18 18.02
CA LYS A 451 -20.97 6.90 17.17
C LYS A 451 -20.59 6.90 15.69
N LYS A 452 -19.77 7.87 15.25
CA LYS A 452 -19.30 7.94 13.87
C LYS A 452 -18.38 6.79 13.48
N VAL A 453 -17.51 6.33 14.37
CA VAL A 453 -16.71 5.13 14.10
C VAL A 453 -17.62 3.90 13.96
N ILE A 454 -18.56 3.69 14.88
CA ILE A 454 -19.48 2.53 14.87
C ILE A 454 -20.38 2.52 13.63
N GLU A 455 -20.80 3.69 13.13
CA GLU A 455 -21.54 3.82 11.86
C GLU A 455 -20.71 3.36 10.64
N LEU A 456 -19.38 3.55 10.67
CA LEU A 456 -18.47 3.19 9.59
C LEU A 456 -17.91 1.76 9.72
N ASP A 457 -17.66 1.32 10.94
CA ASP A 457 -17.09 0.01 11.29
C ASP A 457 -17.73 -0.50 12.60
N PRO A 458 -18.85 -1.25 12.49
CA PRO A 458 -19.55 -1.80 13.66
C PRO A 458 -18.74 -2.82 14.46
N GLU A 459 -17.67 -3.38 13.91
CA GLU A 459 -16.87 -4.44 14.53
C GLU A 459 -15.59 -3.90 15.22
N ASP A 460 -15.34 -2.58 15.21
CA ASP A 460 -14.15 -1.98 15.83
C ASP A 460 -14.15 -2.10 17.36
N ALA A 461 -13.59 -3.19 17.87
CA ALA A 461 -13.41 -3.47 19.30
C ALA A 461 -12.68 -2.34 20.04
N GLY A 462 -11.79 -1.61 19.34
CA GLY A 462 -11.02 -0.50 19.89
C GLY A 462 -11.91 0.65 20.35
N THR A 463 -12.91 1.02 19.54
CA THR A 463 -13.85 2.11 19.86
C THR A 463 -14.71 1.79 21.06
N TYR A 464 -15.31 0.59 21.12
CA TYR A 464 -16.11 0.19 22.27
C TYR A 464 -15.31 0.18 23.57
N THR A 465 -14.09 -0.38 23.51
CA THR A 465 -13.19 -0.41 24.67
C THR A 465 -12.81 1.01 25.10
N LEU A 466 -12.50 1.90 24.16
CA LEU A 466 -12.12 3.28 24.44
C LEU A 466 -13.28 4.09 25.04
N LEU A 467 -14.49 3.97 24.48
CA LEU A 467 -15.69 4.64 25.00
C LEU A 467 -16.06 4.12 26.39
N SER A 468 -16.02 2.80 26.61
CA SER A 468 -16.23 2.18 27.92
C SER A 468 -15.26 2.73 28.97
N ASN A 469 -13.98 2.89 28.61
CA ASN A 469 -12.98 3.48 29.51
C ASN A 469 -13.27 4.96 29.82
N ILE A 470 -13.76 5.74 28.86
CA ILE A 470 -14.14 7.15 29.08
C ILE A 470 -15.31 7.25 30.06
N TYR A 471 -16.30 6.36 29.95
CA TYR A 471 -17.41 6.29 30.91
C TYR A 471 -16.97 5.86 32.30
N ALA A 472 -16.10 4.86 32.39
CA ALA A 472 -15.54 4.41 33.67
C ALA A 472 -14.78 5.54 34.38
N ASN A 473 -13.94 6.28 33.66
CA ASN A 473 -13.22 7.44 34.20
C ASN A 473 -14.16 8.57 34.67
N SER A 474 -15.36 8.63 34.09
CA SER A 474 -16.41 9.60 34.45
C SER A 474 -17.43 9.04 35.46
N GLN A 475 -17.16 7.86 36.03
CA GLN A 475 -18.01 7.15 37.00
C GLN A 475 -19.45 6.84 36.50
N LYS A 476 -19.65 6.74 35.18
CA LYS A 476 -20.94 6.39 34.56
C LYS A 476 -21.06 4.88 34.33
N TRP A 477 -21.29 4.12 35.39
CA TRP A 477 -21.32 2.65 35.35
C TRP A 477 -22.47 2.06 34.52
N ASP A 478 -23.63 2.72 34.50
CA ASP A 478 -24.76 2.27 33.68
C ASP A 478 -24.40 2.26 32.18
N SER A 479 -23.73 3.31 31.71
CA SER A 479 -23.25 3.40 30.32
C SER A 479 -22.12 2.41 30.03
N VAL A 480 -21.28 2.08 31.03
CA VAL A 480 -20.26 1.01 30.88
C VAL A 480 -20.94 -0.34 30.65
N GLU A 481 -21.97 -0.67 31.44
CA GLU A 481 -22.68 -1.94 31.30
C GLU A 481 -23.48 -2.02 29.99
N GLU A 482 -24.06 -0.91 29.53
CA GLU A 482 -24.70 -0.81 28.21
C GLU A 482 -23.72 -1.15 27.09
N ILE A 483 -22.53 -0.54 27.10
CA ILE A 483 -21.49 -0.81 26.10
C ILE A 483 -21.01 -2.26 26.17
N ARG A 484 -20.79 -2.81 27.38
CA ARG A 484 -20.38 -4.21 27.56
C ARG A 484 -21.44 -5.19 27.07
N THR A 485 -22.72 -4.89 27.29
CA THR A 485 -23.84 -5.69 26.78
C THR A 485 -23.85 -5.67 25.26
N ARG A 486 -23.74 -4.49 24.66
CA ARG A 486 -23.68 -4.36 23.19
C ARG A 486 -22.48 -5.09 22.57
N MET A 487 -21.32 -5.07 23.23
CA MET A 487 -20.16 -5.85 22.78
C MET A 487 -20.45 -7.36 22.79
N ARG A 488 -21.13 -7.87 23.83
CA ARG A 488 -21.54 -9.29 23.90
C ARG A 488 -22.53 -9.66 22.80
N ASP A 489 -23.52 -8.81 22.55
CA ASP A 489 -24.57 -9.06 21.56
C ASP A 489 -24.01 -9.13 20.12
N ILE A 490 -23.01 -8.30 19.80
CA ILE A 490 -22.34 -8.28 18.49
C ILE A 490 -21.21 -9.33 18.42
N GLY A 491 -20.83 -9.95 19.55
CA GLY A 491 -19.76 -10.94 19.62
C GLY A 491 -18.34 -10.34 19.66
N ILE A 492 -18.23 -9.05 19.95
CA ILE A 492 -16.94 -8.33 20.05
C ILE A 492 -16.25 -8.71 21.35
N LYS A 493 -15.02 -9.22 21.24
CA LYS A 493 -14.18 -9.57 22.40
C LYS A 493 -13.07 -8.53 22.59
N LYS A 494 -12.82 -8.16 23.85
CA LYS A 494 -11.66 -7.33 24.21
C LYS A 494 -10.38 -8.11 23.93
N GLU A 495 -9.50 -7.55 23.11
CA GLU A 495 -8.18 -8.12 22.89
C GLU A 495 -7.32 -8.03 24.16
N PRO A 496 -6.74 -9.15 24.63
CA PRO A 496 -5.82 -9.12 25.76
C PRO A 496 -4.52 -8.42 25.37
N GLY A 497 -3.90 -7.73 26.33
CA GLY A 497 -2.56 -7.19 26.15
C GLY A 497 -1.54 -8.31 26.01
N CYS A 498 -0.87 -8.35 24.86
CA CYS A 498 0.16 -9.31 24.52
C CYS A 498 1.44 -8.58 24.16
N SER A 499 2.56 -9.03 24.72
CA SER A 499 3.89 -8.56 24.35
C SER A 499 4.78 -9.73 23.99
N TRP A 500 5.63 -9.56 22.98
CA TRP A 500 6.51 -10.62 22.53
C TRP A 500 7.91 -10.12 22.18
N ILE A 501 8.87 -11.05 22.27
CA ILE A 501 10.30 -10.85 22.04
C ILE A 501 10.85 -12.01 21.23
N GLU A 502 11.75 -11.70 20.30
CA GLU A 502 12.46 -12.70 19.50
C GLU A 502 13.81 -13.04 20.16
N VAL A 503 13.99 -14.30 20.55
CA VAL A 503 15.23 -14.82 21.13
C VAL A 503 15.55 -16.17 20.48
N GLY A 504 16.78 -16.34 19.98
CA GLY A 504 17.21 -17.63 19.41
C GLY A 504 16.38 -18.11 18.21
N LYS A 505 15.88 -17.19 17.38
CA LYS A 505 14.96 -17.45 16.24
C LYS A 505 13.59 -18.00 16.65
N GLN A 506 13.19 -17.83 17.91
CA GLN A 506 11.86 -18.16 18.41
C GLN A 506 11.18 -16.91 18.96
N ILE A 507 9.86 -16.83 18.76
CA ILE A 507 9.03 -15.76 19.32
C ILE A 507 8.50 -16.24 20.67
N HIS A 508 8.81 -15.48 21.71
CA HIS A 508 8.31 -15.70 23.06
C HIS A 508 7.25 -14.64 23.36
N ALA A 509 6.00 -15.08 23.49
CA ALA A 509 4.86 -14.21 23.76
C ALA A 509 4.42 -14.32 25.23
N PHE A 510 4.00 -13.19 25.80
CA PHE A 510 3.55 -13.05 27.18
C PHE A 510 2.20 -12.36 27.21
N ILE A 511 1.25 -12.97 27.92
CA ILE A 511 -0.09 -12.45 28.18
C ILE A 511 -0.30 -12.43 29.69
N ILE A 512 -1.00 -11.41 30.19
CA ILE A 512 -1.31 -11.30 31.62
C ILE A 512 -2.10 -12.53 32.08
N GLY A 513 -1.64 -13.18 33.15
CA GLY A 513 -2.28 -14.38 33.72
C GLY A 513 -1.90 -15.68 33.02
N ASP A 514 -1.24 -15.63 31.86
CA ASP A 514 -0.76 -16.84 31.18
C ASP A 514 0.49 -17.41 31.87
N LYS A 515 0.44 -18.71 32.16
CA LYS A 515 1.53 -19.48 32.78
C LYS A 515 2.09 -20.56 31.85
N SER A 516 1.71 -20.56 30.57
CA SER A 516 2.09 -21.56 29.57
C SER A 516 3.58 -21.51 29.21
N HIS A 517 4.23 -20.35 29.36
CA HIS A 517 5.63 -20.18 28.97
C HIS A 517 6.56 -21.07 29.83
N PRO A 518 7.46 -21.89 29.23
CA PRO A 518 8.28 -22.86 29.97
C PRO A 518 9.13 -22.26 31.09
N GLN A 519 9.59 -21.02 30.93
CA GLN A 519 10.45 -20.31 31.89
C GLN A 519 9.69 -19.24 32.69
N ILE A 520 8.36 -19.31 32.79
CA ILE A 520 7.56 -18.26 33.42
C ILE A 520 7.92 -18.05 34.90
N VAL A 521 8.37 -19.10 35.59
CA VAL A 521 8.76 -19.03 37.00
C VAL A 521 10.05 -18.20 37.16
N GLU A 522 11.07 -18.45 36.34
CA GLU A 522 12.30 -17.64 36.36
C GLU A 522 12.05 -16.19 35.91
N VAL A 523 11.20 -16.00 34.89
CA VAL A 523 10.80 -14.67 34.41
C VAL A 523 10.15 -13.86 35.51
N ASN A 524 9.16 -14.42 36.22
CA ASN A 524 8.51 -13.75 37.34
C ASN A 524 9.49 -13.44 38.47
N LYS A 525 10.39 -14.39 38.80
CA LYS A 525 11.43 -14.16 39.81
C LYS A 525 12.33 -12.98 39.43
N LYS A 526 12.78 -12.92 38.17
CA LYS A 526 13.61 -11.81 37.67
C LYS A 526 12.83 -10.49 37.67
N LEU A 527 11.57 -10.51 37.26
CA LEU A 527 10.72 -9.33 37.25
C LEU A 527 10.55 -8.76 38.66
N ASN A 528 10.27 -9.60 39.66
CA ASN A 528 10.14 -9.18 41.05
C ASN A 528 11.44 -8.59 41.60
N GLN A 529 12.60 -9.19 41.27
CA GLN A 529 13.90 -8.61 41.61
C GLN A 529 14.13 -7.24 40.97
N LEU A 530 13.75 -7.10 39.70
CA LEU A 530 13.87 -5.84 38.97
C LEU A 530 12.97 -4.76 39.57
N ILE A 531 11.70 -5.07 39.84
CA ILE A 531 10.75 -4.15 40.49
C ILE A 531 11.29 -3.69 41.85
N HIS A 532 11.78 -4.61 42.69
CA HIS A 532 12.34 -4.26 44.00
C HIS A 532 13.52 -3.28 43.89
N ARG A 533 14.43 -3.51 42.93
CA ARG A 533 15.55 -2.59 42.65
C ARG A 533 15.07 -1.23 42.14
N LEU A 534 14.03 -1.22 41.31
CA LEU A 534 13.46 0.00 40.76
C LEU A 534 12.74 0.84 41.82
N ILE A 535 12.01 0.21 42.75
CA ILE A 535 11.39 0.90 43.89
C ILE A 535 12.48 1.59 44.74
N GLY A 536 13.62 0.92 44.95
CA GLY A 536 14.76 1.49 45.67
C GLY A 536 15.37 2.75 45.04
N ILE A 537 15.13 3.01 43.75
CA ILE A 537 15.58 4.23 43.05
C ILE A 537 14.42 5.22 42.76
N GLY A 538 13.25 5.00 43.35
CA GLY A 538 12.10 5.92 43.28
C GLY A 538 11.01 5.55 42.29
N TYR A 539 10.95 4.32 41.78
CA TYR A 539 9.80 3.86 41.00
C TYR A 539 8.57 3.67 41.91
N VAL A 540 7.48 4.36 41.58
CA VAL A 540 6.17 4.22 42.24
C VAL A 540 5.15 3.81 41.18
N PRO A 541 4.47 2.66 41.33
CA PRO A 541 3.42 2.24 40.40
C PRO A 541 2.30 3.28 40.31
N GLU A 542 1.98 3.74 39.10
CA GLU A 542 0.92 4.72 38.89
C GLU A 542 -0.45 4.02 38.81
N THR A 543 -1.16 3.94 39.94
CA THR A 543 -2.45 3.23 40.05
C THR A 543 -3.58 3.84 39.22
N ASN A 544 -3.47 5.12 38.83
CA ASN A 544 -4.42 5.80 37.93
C ASN A 544 -4.57 5.14 36.55
N PHE A 545 -3.62 4.26 36.16
CA PHE A 545 -3.68 3.52 34.90
C PHE A 545 -4.38 2.15 35.01
N VAL A 546 -4.80 1.75 36.21
CA VAL A 546 -5.63 0.56 36.42
C VAL A 546 -7.09 0.97 36.31
N LEU A 547 -7.78 0.42 35.31
CA LEU A 547 -9.22 0.63 35.17
C LEU A 547 -9.92 -0.06 36.37
N HIS A 548 -10.70 0.72 37.11
CA HIS A 548 -11.39 0.33 38.34
C HIS A 548 -12.36 -0.84 38.11
N ASP A 549 -11.87 -2.06 38.31
CA ASP A 549 -12.66 -3.28 38.62
C ASP A 549 -11.91 -4.16 39.66
N LEU A 550 -10.82 -3.64 40.26
CA LEU A 550 -9.98 -4.34 41.24
C LEU A 550 -9.74 -3.41 42.45
N GLU A 551 -9.92 -3.88 43.68
CA GLU A 551 -9.70 -3.08 44.89
C GLU A 551 -8.25 -3.23 45.41
N GLY A 552 -7.64 -2.13 45.86
CA GLY A 552 -6.40 -2.14 46.66
C GLY A 552 -5.20 -2.87 46.01
N GLU A 553 -4.57 -3.80 46.75
CA GLU A 553 -3.37 -4.55 46.34
C GLU A 553 -3.53 -5.28 44.99
N GLN A 554 -4.76 -5.64 44.59
CA GLN A 554 -5.04 -6.30 43.31
C GLN A 554 -4.75 -5.38 42.11
N MET A 555 -4.87 -4.06 42.27
CA MET A 555 -4.51 -3.08 41.24
C MET A 555 -2.99 -3.02 41.02
N GLU A 556 -2.22 -2.95 42.10
CA GLU A 556 -0.77 -2.92 42.04
C GLU A 556 -0.20 -4.23 41.49
N ASP A 557 -0.76 -5.37 41.91
CA ASP A 557 -0.33 -6.68 41.43
C ASP A 557 -0.63 -6.90 39.94
N SER A 558 -1.72 -6.31 39.42
CA SER A 558 -2.02 -6.29 37.99
C SER A 558 -0.98 -5.47 37.20
N LEU A 559 -0.61 -4.27 37.68
CA LEU A 559 0.43 -3.43 37.06
C LEU A 559 1.81 -4.08 37.07
N ARG A 560 2.13 -4.85 38.12
CA ARG A 560 3.42 -5.55 38.25
C ARG A 560 3.65 -6.54 37.12
N HIS A 561 2.59 -7.22 36.66
CA HIS A 561 2.68 -8.33 35.72
C HIS A 561 2.23 -7.97 34.30
N HIS A 562 2.26 -6.69 33.93
CA HIS A 562 2.04 -6.29 32.54
C HIS A 562 2.96 -7.06 31.58
N SER A 563 2.39 -7.47 30.45
CA SER A 563 3.05 -8.33 29.44
C SER A 563 4.42 -7.82 29.01
N GLU A 564 4.59 -6.50 28.93
CA GLU A 564 5.82 -5.83 28.53
C GLU A 564 6.93 -6.05 29.57
N LYS A 565 6.59 -5.97 30.85
CA LYS A 565 7.54 -6.14 31.95
C LYS A 565 8.03 -7.59 32.03
N LEU A 566 7.13 -8.55 31.78
CA LEU A 566 7.48 -9.97 31.62
C LEU A 566 8.44 -10.18 30.44
N ALA A 567 8.14 -9.58 29.27
CA ALA A 567 9.01 -9.65 28.11
C ALA A 567 10.40 -9.03 28.36
N LEU A 568 10.47 -7.93 29.12
CA LEU A 568 11.74 -7.34 29.54
C LEU A 568 12.53 -8.27 30.45
N ALA A 569 11.89 -8.84 31.48
CA ALA A 569 12.53 -9.74 32.42
C ALA A 569 13.10 -10.97 31.70
N PHE A 570 12.34 -11.54 30.75
CA PHE A 570 12.83 -12.60 29.89
C PHE A 570 14.01 -12.16 29.02
N GLY A 571 13.94 -10.98 28.40
CA GLY A 571 15.04 -10.42 27.61
C GLY A 571 16.32 -10.22 28.42
N LEU A 572 16.21 -9.76 29.66
CA LEU A 572 17.34 -9.59 30.59
C LEU A 572 17.94 -10.92 31.07
N LEU A 573 17.14 -11.98 31.13
CA LEU A 573 17.63 -13.32 31.50
C LEU A 573 18.38 -14.00 30.37
N THR A 574 17.94 -13.80 29.12
CA THR A 574 18.36 -14.62 27.99
C THR A 574 19.34 -13.93 27.05
N LEU A 575 19.26 -12.60 26.91
CA LEU A 575 20.10 -11.87 25.96
C LEU A 575 21.45 -11.47 26.60
N PRO A 576 22.58 -11.59 25.86
CA PRO A 576 23.90 -11.18 26.36
C PRO A 576 23.96 -9.71 26.76
N ILE A 577 24.79 -9.37 27.76
CA ILE A 577 25.11 -7.98 28.13
C ILE A 577 25.62 -7.22 26.86
N GLY A 578 25.30 -5.93 26.72
CA GLY A 578 25.31 -5.17 25.44
C GLY A 578 24.12 -5.26 24.45
N LYS A 579 23.48 -6.42 24.19
CA LYS A 579 22.47 -6.58 23.09
C LYS A 579 21.11 -5.87 23.30
N VAL A 580 20.77 -4.87 22.49
CA VAL A 580 19.46 -4.16 22.56
C VAL A 580 18.26 -5.11 22.71
N ILE A 581 17.41 -4.89 23.73
CA ILE A 581 16.20 -5.68 23.98
C ILE A 581 15.06 -5.08 23.15
N ARG A 582 14.45 -5.87 22.26
CA ARG A 582 13.37 -5.41 21.38
C ARG A 582 12.07 -6.12 21.73
N ILE A 583 11.08 -5.36 22.17
CA ILE A 583 9.77 -5.86 22.59
C ILE A 583 8.72 -5.29 21.65
N ARG A 584 7.72 -6.09 21.30
CA ARG A 584 6.52 -5.62 20.61
C ARG A 584 5.31 -5.79 21.48
N LYS A 585 4.33 -4.92 21.26
CA LYS A 585 3.05 -4.92 21.96
C LYS A 585 1.91 -4.66 20.98
N ASN A 586 0.80 -5.39 21.15
CA ASN A 586 -0.42 -5.20 20.35
C ASN A 586 -1.27 -4.00 20.79
N LEU A 587 -1.08 -3.51 22.01
CA LEU A 587 -1.77 -2.33 22.56
C LEU A 587 -0.78 -1.19 22.79
N ARG A 588 -1.28 0.04 22.94
CA ARG A 588 -0.46 1.20 23.33
C ARG A 588 0.15 0.96 24.72
N ILE A 589 1.43 1.32 24.91
CA ILE A 589 2.08 1.24 26.23
C ILE A 589 1.35 2.13 27.25
N CYS A 590 1.27 1.78 28.53
CA CYS A 590 0.68 2.66 29.56
C CYS A 590 1.73 3.57 30.20
N GLY A 591 1.28 4.62 30.92
CA GLY A 591 2.15 5.61 31.58
C GLY A 591 3.14 4.95 32.55
N ASP A 592 2.61 4.11 33.44
CA ASP A 592 3.38 3.30 34.38
C ASP A 592 4.48 2.46 33.70
N CYS A 593 4.14 1.72 32.64
CA CYS A 593 5.12 0.93 31.90
C CYS A 593 6.17 1.84 31.26
N HIS A 594 5.78 2.97 30.66
CA HIS A 594 6.72 3.91 30.07
C HIS A 594 7.74 4.43 31.10
N VAL A 595 7.29 4.80 32.31
CA VAL A 595 8.17 5.21 33.42
C VAL A 595 9.06 4.05 33.87
N PHE A 596 8.49 2.86 34.05
CA PHE A 596 9.22 1.65 34.41
C PHE A 596 10.37 1.36 33.43
N PHE A 597 10.12 1.43 32.12
CA PHE A 597 11.13 1.17 31.09
C PHE A 597 12.23 2.22 31.03
N LYS A 598 11.90 3.50 31.26
CA LYS A 598 12.91 4.55 31.43
C LYS A 598 13.86 4.18 32.58
N LEU A 599 13.32 3.94 33.77
CA LEU A 599 14.14 3.62 34.94
C LEU A 599 14.92 2.30 34.76
N ALA A 600 14.31 1.27 34.17
CA ALA A 600 14.96 0.00 33.87
C ALA A 600 16.13 0.15 32.90
N SER A 601 15.99 0.98 31.85
CA SER A 601 17.09 1.24 30.89
C SER A 601 18.32 1.84 31.58
N LYS A 602 18.10 2.73 32.55
CA LYS A 602 19.17 3.34 33.35
C LYS A 602 19.78 2.36 34.34
N LEU A 603 18.95 1.61 35.06
CA LEU A 603 19.37 0.68 36.11
C LEU A 603 20.19 -0.49 35.55
N GLU A 604 19.80 -1.02 34.40
CA GLU A 604 20.48 -2.16 33.75
C GLU A 604 21.54 -1.71 32.73
N ASN A 605 21.75 -0.40 32.55
CA ASN A 605 22.62 0.19 31.53
C ASN A 605 22.39 -0.45 30.15
N ARG A 606 21.11 -0.43 29.72
CA ARG A 606 20.62 -1.25 28.61
C ARG A 606 19.66 -0.48 27.72
N SER A 607 19.94 -0.46 26.42
CA SER A 607 18.99 0.02 25.43
C SER A 607 17.82 -0.95 25.28
N ILE A 608 16.61 -0.43 25.43
CA ILE A 608 15.36 -1.18 25.29
C ILE A 608 14.51 -0.48 24.24
N VAL A 609 14.01 -1.21 23.27
CA VAL A 609 13.14 -0.69 22.20
C VAL A 609 11.80 -1.37 22.28
N ILE A 610 10.73 -0.58 22.42
CA ILE A 610 9.36 -1.09 22.44
C ILE A 610 8.59 -0.55 21.25
N ARG A 611 8.02 -1.46 20.46
CA ARG A 611 7.06 -1.11 19.42
C ARG A 611 5.64 -1.27 19.95
N ASP A 612 4.87 -0.19 19.97
CA ASP A 612 3.42 -0.24 20.12
C ASP A 612 2.73 -0.06 18.74
N PRO A 613 1.40 -0.11 18.63
CA PRO A 613 0.71 0.03 17.34
C PRO A 613 0.94 1.37 16.63
N ILE A 614 1.34 2.42 17.35
CA ILE A 614 1.48 3.78 16.84
C ILE A 614 2.94 4.05 16.48
N ARG A 615 3.90 3.67 17.34
CA ARG A 615 5.30 4.04 17.19
C ARG A 615 6.28 3.15 17.98
N TYR A 616 7.55 3.45 17.81
CA TYR A 616 8.64 2.93 18.63
C TYR A 616 9.02 3.90 19.76
N HIS A 617 9.34 3.32 20.91
CA HIS A 617 9.91 3.99 22.07
C HIS A 617 11.31 3.42 22.31
N HIS A 618 12.33 4.27 22.17
CA HIS A 618 13.73 3.88 22.43
C HIS A 618 14.11 4.39 23.82
N PHE A 619 14.22 3.46 24.77
CA PHE A 619 14.63 3.73 26.14
C PHE A 619 16.13 3.53 26.29
N GLN A 620 16.83 4.58 26.70
CA GLN A 620 18.26 4.57 26.94
C GLN A 620 18.60 5.60 28.02
N ASP A 621 19.44 5.19 28.99
CA ASP A 621 19.95 6.06 30.06
C ASP A 621 18.88 6.84 30.84
N GLY A 622 17.69 6.25 31.00
CA GLY A 622 16.59 6.89 31.73
C GLY A 622 15.72 7.82 30.89
N LYS A 623 15.99 7.93 29.59
CA LYS A 623 15.24 8.75 28.64
C LYS A 623 14.53 7.89 27.62
N CYS A 624 13.46 8.42 27.04
CA CYS A 624 12.78 7.83 25.89
C CYS A 624 12.94 8.75 24.68
N SER A 625 13.10 8.20 23.48
CA SER A 625 13.20 8.99 22.23
C SER A 625 12.04 9.95 22.03
N CYS A 626 10.88 9.69 22.61
CA CYS A 626 9.70 10.53 22.47
C CYS A 626 9.64 11.80 23.33
N GLY A 627 10.61 12.03 24.21
CA GLY A 627 10.60 13.20 25.10
C GLY A 627 9.40 13.27 26.05
N ASP A 628 8.82 12.12 26.42
CA ASP A 628 7.61 12.01 27.25
C ASP A 628 6.32 12.62 26.63
N TYR A 629 6.34 12.93 25.33
CA TYR A 629 5.17 13.34 24.56
C TYR A 629 4.69 12.17 23.68
N TRP A 630 3.54 11.56 24.00
CA TRP A 630 2.92 10.51 23.17
C TRP A 630 1.42 10.60 23.05
#